data_AF-A0A7S0DYA4-F1
#
_entry.id   AF-A0A7S0DYA4-F1
#
_cell.length_a   1.000
_cell.length_b   1.000
_cell.length_c   1.000
_cell.angle_alpha   90.00
_cell.angle_beta   90.00
_cell.angle_gamma   90.00
#
_symmetry.space_group_name_H-M   'P 1'
#
loop_
_entity.id
_entity.type
_entity.pdbx_description
1 polymer ?
#
loop_
_entity_poly.entity_id
_entity_poly.type
_entity_poly.pdbx_seq_one_letter_code
_entity_poly.pdbx_strand_id
1 'polypeptide(L)'
;GLKAAMTSGLFQYETFDVNRYLFLDNPAQYDLHQPCPKFIAFRGPDCQDARMLRPEAYSQIFHTLKVSAVVRLNEASTYDAEEFKRNGIRHYDMEFEDCTTPPAELVDRFLSLCNSEKGVVAVHCKAGLGRTGTLIALWMMRKYQWTARDCIAWLRIVRPGSIIGVQQQYLVACEESMKKGAKLPEPEEVERLVSGLSASKSMAKQVELGMKNRRDR
;
A
#
# COMPACT_ATOMS: atom_id res chain seq x y z
N GLY A 1 7.33 -6.31 12.19
CA GLY A 1 7.45 -4.94 11.65
C GLY A 1 8.77 -4.31 12.00
N LEU A 2 8.84 -3.54 13.09
CA LEU A 2 10.05 -2.80 13.49
C LEU A 2 11.32 -3.67 13.57
N LYS A 3 11.26 -4.81 14.27
CA LYS A 3 12.39 -5.76 14.36
C LYS A 3 12.88 -6.18 12.96
N ALA A 4 11.96 -6.52 12.06
CA ALA A 4 12.31 -6.92 10.69
C ALA A 4 13.00 -5.76 9.93
N ALA A 5 12.52 -4.52 10.10
CA ALA A 5 13.11 -3.33 9.51
C ALA A 5 14.53 -3.06 10.02
N MET A 6 14.75 -3.18 11.33
CA MET A 6 16.09 -3.05 11.92
C MET A 6 17.03 -4.17 11.44
N THR A 7 16.58 -5.42 11.46
CA THR A 7 17.38 -6.57 10.99
C THR A 7 17.73 -6.49 9.51
N SER A 8 16.84 -5.92 8.69
CA SER A 8 17.08 -5.75 7.24
C SER A 8 17.80 -4.44 6.88
N GLY A 9 18.20 -3.64 7.88
CA GLY A 9 18.89 -2.36 7.68
C GLY A 9 18.01 -1.24 7.13
N LEU A 10 16.68 -1.40 7.11
CA LEU A 10 15.73 -0.36 6.66
C LEU A 10 15.51 0.73 7.70
N PHE A 11 15.81 0.47 8.98
CA PHE A 11 15.66 1.43 10.07
C PHE A 11 16.81 1.33 11.06
N GLN A 12 17.38 2.48 11.39
CA GLN A 12 18.39 2.67 12.44
C GLN A 12 17.97 3.90 13.23
N TYR A 13 17.72 3.74 14.54
CA TYR A 13 17.16 4.82 15.35
C TYR A 13 18.20 5.88 15.67
N GLU A 14 19.48 5.51 15.71
CA GLU A 14 20.61 6.40 15.97
C GLU A 14 20.84 7.42 14.85
N THR A 15 20.49 7.07 13.61
CA THR A 15 20.69 7.91 12.42
C THR A 15 19.37 8.39 11.81
N PHE A 16 18.23 8.16 12.48
CA PHE A 16 16.93 8.51 11.95
C PHE A 16 16.74 10.04 11.94
N ASP A 17 16.57 10.61 10.75
CA ASP A 17 16.32 12.04 10.58
C ASP A 17 14.83 12.36 10.79
N VAL A 18 14.49 12.72 12.03
CA VAL A 18 13.13 13.11 12.44
C VAL A 18 12.65 14.35 11.67
N ASN A 19 13.52 15.30 11.39
CA ASN A 19 13.14 16.54 10.72
C ASN A 19 12.76 16.28 9.26
N ARG A 20 13.55 15.45 8.57
CA ARG A 20 13.20 14.97 7.23
C ARG A 20 11.89 14.20 7.23
N TYR A 21 11.65 13.33 8.21
CA TYR A 21 10.39 12.60 8.32
C TYR A 21 9.20 13.57 8.44
N LEU A 22 9.24 14.50 9.40
CA LEU A 22 8.14 15.44 9.66
C LEU A 22 7.90 16.41 8.49
N PHE A 23 8.98 16.84 7.81
CA PHE A 23 8.87 17.66 6.61
C PHE A 23 8.13 16.95 5.47
N LEU A 24 8.39 15.65 5.28
CA LEU A 24 7.74 14.86 4.23
C LEU A 24 6.30 14.46 4.61
N ASP A 25 6.03 14.19 5.89
CA ASP A 25 4.71 13.82 6.43
C ASP A 25 3.69 14.96 6.33
N ASN A 26 4.14 16.22 6.41
CA ASN A 26 3.26 17.38 6.51
C ASN A 26 2.14 17.39 5.43
N PRO A 27 0.86 17.26 5.84
CA PRO A 27 -0.27 17.21 4.91
C PRO A 27 -0.50 18.49 4.11
N ALA A 28 0.00 19.64 4.58
CA ALA A 28 -0.05 20.91 3.86
C ALA A 28 1.08 21.03 2.82
N GLN A 29 2.04 20.11 2.87
CA GLN A 29 3.09 19.94 1.88
C GLN A 29 2.81 18.62 1.14
N TYR A 30 3.67 17.62 1.28
CA TYR A 30 3.70 16.49 0.35
C TYR A 30 2.91 15.26 0.79
N ASP A 31 2.62 15.09 2.08
CA ASP A 31 1.96 13.90 2.64
C ASP A 31 2.58 12.60 2.07
N LEU A 32 3.90 12.47 2.19
CA LEU A 32 4.67 11.37 1.61
C LEU A 32 5.62 10.73 2.59
N HIS A 33 5.88 9.43 2.39
CA HIS A 33 6.78 8.65 3.23
C HIS A 33 7.62 7.68 2.40
N GLN A 34 8.81 7.37 2.89
CA GLN A 34 9.76 6.45 2.26
C GLN A 34 9.83 5.12 3.05
N PRO A 35 8.96 4.13 2.77
CA PRO A 35 8.93 2.86 3.52
C PRO A 35 10.16 1.97 3.30
N CYS A 36 10.84 2.14 2.17
CA CYS A 36 12.14 1.54 1.90
C CYS A 36 12.87 2.34 0.80
N PRO A 37 14.16 2.07 0.52
CA PRO A 37 14.90 2.79 -0.51
C PRO A 37 14.26 2.76 -1.91
N LYS A 38 13.42 1.77 -2.20
CA LYS A 38 12.78 1.60 -3.51
C LYS A 38 11.54 2.47 -3.72
N PHE A 39 10.84 2.86 -2.66
CA PHE A 39 9.49 3.42 -2.78
C PHE A 39 9.29 4.74 -2.05
N ILE A 40 8.45 5.58 -2.64
CA ILE A 40 7.72 6.64 -1.96
C ILE A 40 6.23 6.30 -2.00
N ALA A 41 5.55 6.36 -0.85
CA ALA A 41 4.09 6.31 -0.76
C ALA A 41 3.60 7.73 -0.46
N PHE A 42 2.67 8.26 -1.26
CA PHE A 42 2.22 9.64 -1.11
C PHE A 42 0.72 9.81 -1.39
N ARG A 43 0.14 10.92 -0.89
CA ARG A 43 -1.23 11.31 -1.22
C ARG A 43 -1.32 11.71 -2.70
N GLY A 44 -2.32 11.18 -3.40
CA GLY A 44 -2.48 11.42 -4.83
C GLY A 44 -2.83 12.87 -5.14
N PRO A 45 -2.27 13.46 -6.20
CA PRO A 45 -2.76 14.73 -6.75
C PRO A 45 -4.21 14.58 -7.23
N ASP A 46 -4.98 15.66 -7.12
CA ASP A 46 -6.32 15.77 -7.70
C ASP A 46 -6.55 17.23 -8.11
N CYS A 47 -6.49 17.52 -9.41
CA CYS A 47 -6.64 18.86 -9.95
C CYS A 47 -8.08 19.41 -9.83
N GLN A 48 -9.04 18.58 -9.44
CA GLN A 48 -10.43 18.98 -9.16
C GLN A 48 -10.64 19.35 -7.68
N ASP A 49 -9.73 18.98 -6.78
CA ASP A 49 -9.80 19.31 -5.35
C ASP A 49 -8.74 20.36 -4.98
N ALA A 50 -9.17 21.59 -4.69
CA ALA A 50 -8.29 22.70 -4.34
C ALA A 50 -7.44 22.48 -3.06
N ARG A 51 -7.74 21.45 -2.26
CA ARG A 51 -6.95 21.06 -1.08
C ARG A 51 -5.79 20.13 -1.42
N MET A 52 -5.77 19.58 -2.64
CA MET A 52 -4.73 18.66 -3.07
C MET A 52 -3.62 19.41 -3.80
N LEU A 53 -2.38 18.93 -3.60
CA LEU A 53 -1.27 19.42 -4.40
C LEU A 53 -1.43 18.96 -5.84
N ARG A 54 -1.02 19.83 -6.77
CA ARG A 54 -0.89 19.47 -8.18
C ARG A 54 0.40 18.69 -8.43
N PRO A 55 0.47 17.85 -9.48
CA PRO A 55 1.67 17.11 -9.86
C PRO A 55 2.95 17.96 -9.91
N GLU A 56 2.89 19.19 -10.43
CA GLU A 56 4.08 20.04 -10.57
C GLU A 56 4.74 20.34 -9.23
N ALA A 57 3.95 20.46 -8.15
CA ALA A 57 4.45 20.75 -6.80
C ALA A 57 5.38 19.65 -6.27
N TYR A 58 5.27 18.42 -6.80
CA TYR A 58 6.12 17.29 -6.41
C TYR A 58 7.45 17.23 -7.17
N SER A 59 7.61 17.93 -8.30
CA SER A 59 8.75 17.75 -9.22
C SER A 59 10.10 17.92 -8.52
N GLN A 60 10.30 19.02 -7.80
CA GLN A 60 11.56 19.34 -7.12
C GLN A 60 11.89 18.32 -6.03
N ILE A 61 10.89 17.94 -5.21
CA ILE A 61 11.11 16.96 -4.16
C ILE A 61 11.35 15.57 -4.76
N PHE A 62 10.67 15.20 -5.85
CA PHE A 62 10.86 13.93 -6.54
C PHE A 62 12.25 13.81 -7.18
N HIS A 63 12.79 14.88 -7.78
CA HIS A 63 14.18 14.89 -8.24
C HIS A 63 15.16 14.72 -7.08
N THR A 64 14.94 15.43 -5.96
CA THR A 64 15.77 15.31 -4.74
C THR A 64 15.74 13.88 -4.18
N LEU A 65 14.58 13.24 -4.21
CA LEU A 65 14.35 11.86 -3.78
C LEU A 65 14.75 10.82 -4.84
N LYS A 66 15.26 11.24 -6.00
CA LYS A 66 15.66 10.37 -7.12
C LYS A 66 14.52 9.47 -7.60
N VAL A 67 13.30 10.01 -7.60
CA VAL A 67 12.13 9.36 -8.20
C VAL A 67 12.31 9.30 -9.71
N SER A 68 12.23 8.09 -10.26
CA SER A 68 12.31 7.85 -11.71
C SER A 68 10.96 7.57 -12.33
N ALA A 69 9.99 7.14 -11.52
CA ALA A 69 8.66 6.77 -11.98
C ALA A 69 7.58 7.08 -10.93
N VAL A 70 6.39 7.44 -11.40
CA VAL A 70 5.14 7.52 -10.65
C VAL A 70 4.21 6.40 -11.11
N VAL A 71 3.60 5.69 -10.15
CA VAL A 71 2.53 4.73 -10.38
C VAL A 71 1.25 5.26 -9.75
N ARG A 72 0.23 5.47 -10.59
CA ARG A 72 -1.11 5.89 -10.16
C ARG A 72 -2.03 4.68 -10.09
N LEU A 73 -2.67 4.49 -8.93
CA LEU A 73 -3.56 3.36 -8.66
C LEU A 73 -5.04 3.72 -8.63
N ASN A 74 -5.36 4.99 -8.85
CA ASN A 74 -6.71 5.53 -8.88
C ASN A 74 -7.01 6.17 -10.23
N GLU A 75 -8.14 6.86 -10.30
CA GLU A 75 -8.76 7.33 -11.53
C GLU A 75 -7.83 8.24 -12.33
N ALA A 76 -7.66 7.93 -13.62
CA ALA A 76 -6.81 8.72 -14.51
C ALA A 76 -7.26 10.19 -14.67
N SER A 77 -8.53 10.48 -14.36
CA SER A 77 -9.14 11.81 -14.40
C SER A 77 -8.71 12.74 -13.27
N THR A 78 -7.97 12.25 -12.27
CA THR A 78 -7.50 13.07 -11.14
C THR A 78 -6.48 14.13 -11.57
N TYR A 79 -5.63 13.85 -12.55
CA TYR A 79 -4.67 14.82 -13.12
C TYR A 79 -4.08 14.33 -14.45
N ASP A 80 -3.42 15.20 -15.21
CA ASP A 80 -2.74 14.82 -16.45
C ASP A 80 -1.35 14.20 -16.17
N ALA A 81 -1.15 12.95 -16.58
CA ALA A 81 0.13 12.24 -16.44
C ALA A 81 1.30 12.95 -17.15
N GLU A 82 1.02 13.77 -18.17
CA GLU A 82 2.04 14.54 -18.87
C GLU A 82 2.73 15.58 -17.97
N GLU A 83 2.10 16.01 -16.86
CA GLU A 83 2.72 16.93 -15.90
C GLU A 83 3.97 16.32 -15.24
N PHE A 84 3.96 15.01 -14.95
CA PHE A 84 5.15 14.31 -14.48
C PHE A 84 6.14 13.99 -15.61
N LYS A 85 5.63 13.56 -16.77
CA LYS A 85 6.48 13.19 -17.92
C LYS A 85 7.30 14.36 -18.45
N ARG A 86 6.73 15.57 -18.50
CA ARG A 86 7.44 16.81 -18.86
C ARG A 86 8.61 17.13 -17.92
N ASN A 87 8.59 16.61 -16.69
CA ASN A 87 9.66 16.74 -15.70
C ASN A 87 10.62 15.54 -15.70
N GLY A 88 10.61 14.70 -16.74
CA GLY A 88 11.50 13.56 -16.89
C GLY A 88 11.16 12.37 -15.98
N ILE A 89 9.96 12.35 -15.39
CA ILE A 89 9.49 11.29 -14.51
C ILE A 89 8.54 10.39 -15.31
N ARG A 90 8.86 9.09 -15.42
CA ARG A 90 7.96 8.13 -16.09
C ARG A 90 6.66 8.01 -15.31
N HIS A 91 5.57 7.71 -16.01
CA HIS A 91 4.26 7.62 -15.38
C HIS A 91 3.52 6.37 -15.88
N TYR A 92 2.90 5.66 -14.95
CA TYR A 92 2.22 4.40 -15.21
C TYR A 92 0.86 4.37 -14.49
N ASP A 93 -0.20 4.13 -15.27
CA ASP A 93 -1.54 3.91 -14.75
C ASP A 93 -1.75 2.41 -14.48
N MET A 94 -2.06 2.08 -13.23
CA MET A 94 -2.35 0.73 -12.74
C MET A 94 -3.59 0.80 -11.83
N GLU A 95 -4.68 1.34 -12.38
CA GLU A 95 -5.92 1.56 -11.67
C GLU A 95 -6.60 0.25 -11.25
N PHE A 96 -7.13 0.23 -10.03
CA PHE A 96 -8.11 -0.74 -9.56
C PHE A 96 -9.01 -0.11 -8.51
N GLU A 97 -10.18 -0.73 -8.30
CA GLU A 97 -11.27 -0.18 -7.49
C GLU A 97 -10.84 0.14 -6.05
N ASP A 98 -11.40 1.22 -5.49
CA ASP A 98 -11.09 1.61 -4.12
C ASP A 98 -11.67 0.62 -3.10
N CYS A 99 -10.98 0.46 -1.97
CA CYS A 99 -11.35 -0.51 -0.92
C CYS A 99 -11.40 -2.00 -1.34
N THR A 100 -10.94 -2.36 -2.55
CA THR A 100 -10.81 -3.76 -3.00
C THR A 100 -9.34 -4.22 -2.98
N THR A 101 -9.07 -5.39 -3.56
CA THR A 101 -7.72 -5.98 -3.70
C THR A 101 -7.29 -5.98 -5.18
N PRO A 102 -5.98 -5.88 -5.48
CA PRO A 102 -5.54 -5.84 -6.86
C PRO A 102 -5.70 -7.21 -7.56
N PRO A 103 -6.05 -7.23 -8.86
CA PRO A 103 -5.97 -8.44 -9.68
C PRO A 103 -4.55 -9.00 -9.71
N ALA A 104 -4.40 -10.33 -9.80
CA ALA A 104 -3.08 -10.96 -9.77
C ALA A 104 -2.17 -10.46 -10.92
N GLU A 105 -2.72 -10.27 -12.11
CA GLU A 105 -2.00 -9.71 -13.26
C GLU A 105 -1.46 -8.29 -13.00
N LEU A 106 -2.24 -7.44 -12.32
CA LEU A 106 -1.81 -6.09 -11.96
C LEU A 106 -0.61 -6.15 -11.01
N VAL A 107 -0.63 -7.07 -10.05
CA VAL A 107 0.49 -7.30 -9.14
C VAL A 107 1.73 -7.73 -9.91
N ASP A 108 1.62 -8.68 -10.84
CA ASP A 108 2.77 -9.13 -11.63
C ASP A 108 3.35 -8.02 -12.51
N ARG A 109 2.49 -7.18 -13.12
CA ARG A 109 2.94 -5.99 -13.86
C ARG A 109 3.65 -4.99 -12.94
N PHE A 110 3.09 -4.71 -11.76
CA PHE A 110 3.70 -3.81 -10.79
C PHE A 110 5.07 -4.31 -10.30
N LEU A 111 5.19 -5.59 -9.97
CA LEU A 111 6.46 -6.18 -9.54
C LEU A 111 7.51 -6.16 -10.65
N SER A 112 7.12 -6.49 -11.89
CA SER A 112 7.99 -6.44 -13.06
C SER A 112 8.49 -5.01 -13.33
N LEU A 113 7.59 -4.03 -13.24
CA LEU A 113 7.92 -2.61 -13.35
C LEU A 113 8.94 -2.21 -12.29
N CYS A 114 8.71 -2.55 -11.03
CA CYS A 114 9.62 -2.21 -9.93
C CYS A 114 11.03 -2.78 -10.14
N ASN A 115 11.15 -3.96 -10.75
CA ASN A 115 12.44 -4.56 -11.08
C ASN A 115 13.14 -3.87 -12.26
N SER A 116 12.38 -3.35 -13.23
CA SER A 116 12.93 -2.63 -14.39
C SER A 116 13.39 -1.21 -14.06
N GLU A 117 12.73 -0.57 -13.08
CA GLU A 117 13.02 0.79 -12.65
C GLU A 117 14.30 0.85 -11.81
N LYS A 118 15.31 1.62 -12.23
CA LYS A 118 16.56 1.79 -11.47
C LYS A 118 16.44 2.79 -10.31
N GLY A 119 15.55 3.76 -10.43
CA GLY A 119 15.33 4.80 -9.41
C GLY A 119 14.22 4.44 -8.43
N VAL A 120 13.86 5.44 -7.63
CA VAL A 120 12.76 5.36 -6.67
C VAL A 120 11.43 5.40 -7.43
N VAL A 121 10.48 4.55 -7.03
CA VAL A 121 9.13 4.52 -7.59
C VAL A 121 8.19 5.18 -6.60
N ALA A 122 7.56 6.28 -6.99
CA ALA A 122 6.53 6.92 -6.20
C ALA A 122 5.18 6.29 -6.53
N VAL A 123 4.44 5.81 -5.53
CA VAL A 123 3.17 5.09 -5.71
C VAL A 123 2.09 5.84 -4.94
N HIS A 124 0.95 6.09 -5.58
CA HIS A 124 -0.19 6.69 -4.92
C HIS A 124 -1.52 6.07 -5.36
N CYS A 125 -2.53 6.25 -4.53
CA CYS A 125 -3.94 6.13 -4.90
C CYS A 125 -4.59 7.48 -4.58
N LYS A 126 -5.74 7.51 -3.91
CA LYS A 126 -6.30 8.76 -3.36
C LYS A 126 -5.51 9.23 -2.13
N ALA A 127 -5.58 8.50 -1.02
CA ALA A 127 -4.88 8.85 0.23
C ALA A 127 -3.44 8.30 0.30
N GLY A 128 -3.04 7.43 -0.62
CA GLY A 128 -1.73 6.77 -0.57
C GLY A 128 -1.58 5.76 0.57
N LEU A 129 -2.68 5.12 1.01
CA LEU A 129 -2.71 4.24 2.19
C LEU A 129 -3.07 2.79 1.86
N GLY A 130 -4.31 2.54 1.40
CA GLY A 130 -4.82 1.20 1.13
C GLY A 130 -4.13 0.53 -0.05
N ARG A 131 -4.60 0.85 -1.27
CA ARG A 131 -4.07 0.32 -2.54
C ARG A 131 -2.54 0.43 -2.65
N THR A 132 -2.00 1.61 -2.32
CA THR A 132 -0.57 1.90 -2.28
C THR A 132 0.18 0.99 -1.31
N GLY A 133 -0.28 0.90 -0.06
CA GLY A 133 0.35 0.05 0.95
C GLY A 133 0.32 -1.42 0.57
N THR A 134 -0.76 -1.89 -0.05
CA THR A 134 -0.90 -3.28 -0.50
C THR A 134 0.15 -3.67 -1.55
N LEU A 135 0.32 -2.87 -2.60
CA LEU A 135 1.32 -3.18 -3.64
C LEU A 135 2.75 -3.07 -3.13
N ILE A 136 3.05 -2.04 -2.32
CA ILE A 136 4.37 -1.91 -1.68
C ILE A 136 4.63 -3.10 -0.75
N ALA A 137 3.64 -3.54 0.03
CA ALA A 137 3.77 -4.71 0.90
C ALA A 137 4.09 -5.98 0.12
N LEU A 138 3.39 -6.24 -0.99
CA LEU A 138 3.65 -7.41 -1.84
C LEU A 138 5.08 -7.41 -2.39
N TRP A 139 5.60 -6.25 -2.80
CA TRP A 139 7.00 -6.13 -3.20
C TRP A 139 7.95 -6.40 -2.03
N MET A 140 7.67 -5.85 -0.85
CA MET A 140 8.50 -6.06 0.35
C MET A 140 8.51 -7.52 0.80
N MET A 141 7.37 -8.21 0.73
CA MET A 141 7.27 -9.66 0.99
C MET A 141 8.17 -10.44 0.04
N ARG A 142 8.12 -10.15 -1.28
CA ARG A 142 9.00 -10.82 -2.25
C ARG A 142 10.48 -10.47 -2.08
N LYS A 143 10.80 -9.21 -1.79
CA LYS A 143 12.18 -8.72 -1.70
C LYS A 143 12.88 -9.16 -0.42
N TYR A 144 12.21 -9.01 0.72
CA TYR A 144 12.80 -9.22 2.04
C TYR A 144 12.35 -10.53 2.71
N GLN A 145 11.45 -11.29 2.08
CA GLN A 145 10.88 -12.52 2.65
C GLN A 145 10.18 -12.27 3.99
N TRP A 146 9.61 -11.06 4.15
CA TRP A 146 8.85 -10.70 5.34
C TRP A 146 7.44 -11.30 5.29
N THR A 147 6.88 -11.60 6.46
CA THR A 147 5.48 -12.02 6.56
C THR A 147 4.54 -10.86 6.22
N ALA A 148 3.29 -11.17 5.84
CA ALA A 148 2.27 -10.15 5.60
C ALA A 148 2.09 -9.24 6.83
N ARG A 149 2.14 -9.83 8.03
CA ARG A 149 2.01 -9.10 9.31
C ARG A 149 3.20 -8.17 9.56
N ASP A 150 4.41 -8.58 9.20
CA ASP A 150 5.58 -7.73 9.31
C ASP A 150 5.50 -6.50 8.40
N CYS A 151 5.07 -6.70 7.15
CA CYS A 151 4.84 -5.62 6.20
C CYS A 151 3.73 -4.67 6.66
N ILE A 152 2.58 -5.19 7.11
CA ILE A 152 1.48 -4.36 7.63
C ILE A 152 1.97 -3.52 8.81
N ALA A 153 2.64 -4.14 9.78
CA ALA A 153 3.14 -3.44 10.96
C ALA A 153 4.17 -2.36 10.58
N TRP A 154 5.13 -2.68 9.70
CA TRP A 154 6.15 -1.72 9.28
C TRP A 154 5.56 -0.54 8.51
N LEU A 155 4.70 -0.82 7.53
CA LEU A 155 4.09 0.24 6.73
C LEU A 155 3.20 1.15 7.57
N ARG A 156 2.56 0.66 8.64
CA ARG A 156 1.81 1.50 9.58
C ARG A 156 2.69 2.30 10.54
N ILE A 157 3.89 1.83 10.84
CA ILE A 157 4.90 2.61 11.58
C ILE A 157 5.40 3.76 10.71
N VAL A 158 5.73 3.48 9.44
CA VAL A 158 6.28 4.50 8.54
C VAL A 158 5.21 5.43 7.99
N ARG A 159 4.03 4.92 7.64
CA ARG A 159 2.91 5.68 7.09
C ARG A 159 1.60 5.20 7.74
N PRO A 160 1.18 5.85 8.85
CA PRO A 160 -0.01 5.46 9.60
C PRO A 160 -1.25 5.30 8.73
N GLY A 161 -2.02 4.25 8.98
CA GLY A 161 -3.24 3.93 8.21
C GLY A 161 -3.02 3.11 6.93
N SER A 162 -1.77 2.77 6.57
CA SER A 162 -1.49 1.91 5.42
C SER A 162 -2.17 0.54 5.52
N ILE A 163 -2.66 0.04 4.37
CA ILE A 163 -3.35 -1.24 4.17
C ILE A 163 -4.67 -1.31 4.94
N ILE A 164 -5.80 -1.28 4.22
CA ILE A 164 -7.12 -1.02 4.79
C ILE A 164 -8.07 -2.18 4.48
N GLY A 165 -8.88 -2.57 5.48
CA GLY A 165 -9.98 -3.52 5.28
C GLY A 165 -9.50 -4.88 4.77
N VAL A 166 -10.17 -5.37 3.71
CA VAL A 166 -9.96 -6.68 3.04
C VAL A 166 -8.52 -6.89 2.55
N GLN A 167 -7.79 -5.80 2.30
CA GLN A 167 -6.40 -5.85 1.85
C GLN A 167 -5.47 -6.49 2.88
N GLN A 168 -5.83 -6.50 4.16
CA GLN A 168 -5.04 -7.19 5.19
C GLN A 168 -5.14 -8.71 5.03
N GLN A 169 -6.36 -9.23 4.83
CA GLN A 169 -6.61 -10.65 4.59
C GLN A 169 -6.00 -11.09 3.26
N TYR A 170 -6.08 -10.23 2.24
CA TYR A 170 -5.43 -10.44 0.96
C TYR A 170 -3.93 -10.70 1.09
N LEU A 171 -3.20 -9.86 1.84
CA LEU A 171 -1.75 -10.04 2.02
C LEU A 171 -1.43 -11.36 2.71
N VAL A 172 -2.24 -11.79 3.69
CA VAL A 172 -2.07 -13.10 4.35
C VAL A 172 -2.34 -14.25 3.36
N ALA A 173 -3.38 -14.15 2.53
CA ALA A 173 -3.65 -15.16 1.50
C ALA A 173 -2.55 -15.20 0.41
N CYS A 174 -1.99 -14.04 0.06
CA CYS A 174 -0.84 -13.93 -0.83
C CYS A 174 0.41 -14.59 -0.22
N GLU A 175 0.67 -14.39 1.08
CA GLU A 175 1.78 -15.03 1.78
C GLU A 175 1.70 -16.56 1.67
N GLU A 176 0.51 -17.13 1.91
CA GLU A 176 0.29 -18.58 1.79
C GLU A 176 0.45 -19.08 0.35
N SER A 177 -0.01 -18.30 -0.63
CA SER A 177 0.16 -18.62 -2.05
C SER A 177 1.63 -18.59 -2.46
N MET A 178 2.38 -17.58 -2.03
CA MET A 178 3.82 -17.45 -2.27
C MET A 178 4.61 -18.61 -1.67
N LYS A 179 4.30 -19.04 -0.43
CA LYS A 179 4.95 -20.21 0.21
C LYS A 179 4.73 -21.50 -0.56
N LYS A 180 3.56 -21.65 -1.18
CA LYS A 180 3.18 -22.84 -1.95
C LYS A 180 3.62 -22.78 -3.42
N GLY A 181 4.21 -21.67 -3.87
CA GLY A 181 4.50 -21.43 -5.29
C GLY A 181 3.24 -21.37 -6.15
N ALA A 182 2.08 -21.04 -5.57
CA ALA A 182 0.81 -20.92 -6.25
C ALA A 182 0.62 -19.50 -6.81
N LYS A 183 -0.37 -19.35 -7.72
CA LYS A 183 -0.82 -18.03 -8.17
C LYS A 183 -1.37 -17.22 -7.00
N LEU A 184 -1.22 -15.90 -7.06
CA LEU A 184 -1.84 -15.01 -6.10
C LEU A 184 -3.37 -15.06 -6.25
N PRO A 185 -4.13 -14.92 -5.14
CA PRO A 185 -5.57 -15.01 -5.19
C PRO A 185 -6.17 -13.82 -5.94
N GLU A 186 -7.26 -14.06 -6.67
CA GLU A 186 -8.03 -12.99 -7.31
C GLU A 186 -8.97 -12.30 -6.31
N PRO A 187 -9.42 -11.06 -6.59
CA PRO A 187 -10.25 -10.29 -5.66
C PRO A 187 -11.50 -11.03 -5.17
N GLU A 188 -12.21 -11.70 -6.09
CA GLU A 188 -13.42 -12.47 -5.81
C GLU A 188 -13.16 -13.65 -4.86
N GLU A 189 -11.98 -14.27 -4.94
CA GLU A 189 -11.59 -15.36 -4.05
C GLU A 189 -11.39 -14.85 -2.62
N VAL A 190 -10.82 -13.66 -2.48
CA VAL A 190 -10.56 -13.03 -1.18
C VAL A 190 -11.87 -12.55 -0.56
N GLU A 191 -12.77 -12.00 -1.36
CA GLU A 191 -14.12 -11.62 -0.90
C GLU A 191 -14.92 -12.83 -0.40
N ARG A 192 -14.83 -13.98 -1.08
CA ARG A 192 -15.42 -15.24 -0.60
C ARG A 192 -14.80 -15.70 0.72
N LEU A 193 -13.49 -15.57 0.90
CA LEU A 193 -12.82 -15.90 2.16
C LEU A 193 -13.28 -14.98 3.30
N VAL A 194 -13.39 -13.67 3.05
CA VAL A 194 -13.81 -12.70 4.07
C VAL A 194 -15.30 -12.80 4.40
N SER A 195 -16.16 -13.04 3.41
CA SER A 195 -17.58 -13.27 3.64
C SER A 195 -17.83 -14.56 4.44
N GLY A 196 -17.08 -15.63 4.20
CA GLY A 196 -17.10 -16.85 5.03
C GLY A 196 -16.70 -16.60 6.49
N LEU A 197 -15.70 -15.73 6.71
CA LEU A 197 -15.30 -15.28 8.06
C LEU A 197 -16.38 -14.40 8.71
N SER A 198 -17.10 -13.58 7.93
CA SER A 198 -18.25 -12.83 8.43
C SER A 198 -19.44 -13.73 8.78
N ALA A 199 -19.68 -14.81 8.02
CA ALA A 199 -20.66 -15.83 8.35
C ALA A 199 -20.30 -16.60 9.65
N SER A 200 -19.02 -16.61 10.04
CA SER A 200 -18.58 -17.12 11.34
C SER A 200 -19.09 -16.26 12.51
N LYS A 201 -19.38 -14.95 12.28
CA LYS A 201 -20.07 -14.10 13.25
C LYS A 201 -21.55 -14.48 13.41
N SER A 202 -22.19 -15.06 12.38
CA SER A 202 -23.52 -15.66 12.50
C SER A 202 -23.49 -16.85 13.47
N MET A 203 -22.46 -17.70 13.40
CA MET A 203 -22.23 -18.73 14.41
C MET A 203 -22.00 -18.15 15.81
N ALA A 204 -21.20 -17.09 15.97
CA ALA A 204 -21.02 -16.42 17.26
C ALA A 204 -22.35 -15.87 17.83
N LYS A 205 -23.20 -15.30 16.97
CA LYS A 205 -24.53 -14.79 17.33
C LYS A 205 -25.51 -15.92 17.68
N GLN A 206 -25.42 -17.07 16.98
CA GLN A 206 -26.19 -18.28 17.31
C GLN A 206 -25.71 -18.94 18.61
N VAL A 207 -24.41 -18.89 18.91
CA VAL A 207 -23.84 -19.36 20.18
C VAL A 207 -24.30 -18.47 21.34
N GLU A 208 -24.26 -17.13 21.19
CA GLU A 208 -24.80 -16.20 22.20
C GLU A 208 -26.30 -16.41 22.44
N LEU A 209 -27.09 -16.59 21.36
CA LEU A 209 -28.52 -16.85 21.46
C LEU A 209 -28.80 -18.20 22.14
N GLY A 210 -28.02 -19.23 21.83
CA GLY A 210 -28.08 -20.54 22.49
C GLY A 210 -27.66 -20.51 23.96
N MET A 211 -26.72 -19.63 24.34
CA MET A 211 -26.30 -19.44 25.74
C MET A 211 -27.34 -18.66 26.57
N LYS A 212 -28.05 -17.70 25.96
CA LYS A 212 -29.17 -17.00 26.61
C LYS A 212 -30.34 -17.94 26.88
N ASN A 213 -30.74 -18.74 25.90
CA ASN A 213 -31.85 -19.68 26.03
C ASN A 213 -31.61 -20.83 27.03
N ARG A 214 -30.37 -21.03 27.50
CA ARG A 214 -30.04 -21.98 28.58
C ARG A 214 -30.08 -21.38 29.98
N ARG A 215 -30.12 -20.05 30.12
CA ARG A 215 -30.24 -19.36 31.42
C ARG A 215 -31.69 -19.12 31.84
N ASP A 216 -32.61 -19.22 30.89
CA ASP A 216 -34.06 -19.05 31.10
C ASP A 216 -34.81 -20.39 31.28
N ARG A 217 -34.08 -21.46 31.63
CA ARG A 217 -34.60 -22.76 32.10
C ARG A 217 -33.99 -23.08 33.46
#